data_AF-A0A109RV80-F1
#
_entry.id   AF-A0A109RV80-F1
#
_cell.length_a   1.000
_cell.length_b   1.000
_cell.length_c   1.000
_cell.angle_alpha   90.00
_cell.angle_beta   90.00
_cell.angle_gamma   90.00
#
_symmetry.space_group_name_H-M   'P 1'
#
loop_
_entity.id
_entity.type
_entity.pdbx_description
1 polymer ?
#
loop_
_entity_poly.entity_id
_entity_poly.type
_entity_poly.pdbx_seq_one_letter_code
_entity_poly.pdbx_strand_id
1 'polypeptide(L)'
;MPQPFELERGSSKLSGAMNEGALDGPFKVLDAKKPLASMQYKKGELHGPMLMMHPNGKVSAQLHFQKGFLHGPAKFFSSQGALQRECAYQQGQLQGVCKNYFNNGKVAQLEHYQTGLLHGEQLRYHPNGQVAERQHFKNGLSDEEVQQFASDGKLLGEDGKPISKIKTWLKT
;
A
#
# COMPACT_ATOMS: atom_id res chain seq x y z
N MET A 1 -31.61 -20.11 -6.18
CA MET A 1 -30.62 -20.87 -5.39
C MET A 1 -29.24 -20.59 -6.00
N PRO A 2 -28.18 -20.42 -5.18
CA PRO A 2 -26.83 -20.26 -5.69
C PRO A 2 -26.43 -21.47 -6.54
N GLN A 3 -25.83 -21.24 -7.70
CA GLN A 3 -25.32 -22.27 -8.60
C GLN A 3 -23.80 -22.31 -8.50
N PRO A 4 -23.16 -23.49 -8.39
CA PRO A 4 -21.72 -23.57 -8.41
C PRO A 4 -21.16 -23.03 -9.73
N PHE A 5 -20.01 -22.35 -9.66
CA PHE A 5 -19.28 -21.87 -10.82
C PHE A 5 -17.83 -22.34 -10.74
N GLU A 6 -17.34 -22.85 -11.86
CA GLU A 6 -15.93 -23.19 -12.04
C GLU A 6 -15.46 -22.77 -13.42
N LEU A 7 -14.22 -22.28 -13.50
CA LEU A 7 -13.52 -21.97 -14.74
C LEU A 7 -12.08 -22.44 -14.63
N GLU A 8 -11.64 -23.25 -15.59
CA GLU A 8 -10.26 -23.75 -15.67
C GLU A 8 -9.59 -23.24 -16.94
N ARG A 9 -8.34 -22.76 -16.80
CA ARG A 9 -7.48 -22.30 -17.91
C ARG A 9 -6.05 -22.75 -17.64
N GLY A 10 -5.60 -23.78 -18.34
CA GLY A 10 -4.29 -24.39 -18.07
C GLY A 10 -4.23 -24.96 -16.64
N SER A 11 -3.21 -24.58 -15.87
CA SER A 11 -3.05 -24.98 -14.46
C SER A 11 -3.90 -24.16 -13.49
N SER A 12 -4.53 -23.08 -13.96
CA SER A 12 -5.30 -22.17 -13.13
C SER A 12 -6.78 -22.56 -13.05
N LYS A 13 -7.35 -22.52 -11.84
CA LYS A 13 -8.75 -22.81 -11.55
C LYS A 13 -9.36 -21.69 -10.72
N LEU A 14 -10.47 -21.13 -11.17
CA LEU A 14 -11.34 -20.23 -10.43
C LEU A 14 -12.60 -20.99 -10.02
N SER A 15 -12.98 -20.95 -8.75
CA SER A 15 -14.22 -21.56 -8.27
C SER A 15 -14.96 -20.66 -7.28
N GLY A 16 -16.29 -20.77 -7.29
CA GLY A 16 -17.19 -19.98 -6.45
C GLY A 16 -18.64 -20.33 -6.73
N ALA A 17 -19.53 -19.34 -6.56
CA ALA A 17 -20.95 -19.49 -6.84
C ALA A 17 -21.49 -18.30 -7.64
N MET A 18 -22.58 -18.56 -8.35
CA MET A 18 -23.39 -17.56 -9.02
C MET A 18 -24.77 -17.50 -8.36
N ASN A 19 -25.36 -16.31 -8.31
CA ASN A 19 -26.76 -16.12 -8.02
C ASN A 19 -27.37 -15.26 -9.12
N GLU A 20 -28.53 -15.67 -9.67
CA GLU A 20 -29.24 -14.94 -10.74
C GLU A 20 -28.35 -14.61 -11.96
N GLY A 21 -27.45 -15.53 -12.33
CA GLY A 21 -26.55 -15.36 -13.48
C GLY A 21 -25.33 -14.48 -13.22
N ALA A 22 -25.14 -13.96 -12.01
CA ALA A 22 -23.99 -13.14 -11.63
C ALA A 22 -23.13 -13.83 -10.56
N LEU A 23 -21.82 -13.59 -10.56
CA LEU A 23 -20.92 -14.09 -9.51
C LEU A 23 -21.34 -13.51 -8.15
N ASP A 24 -21.51 -14.35 -7.13
CA ASP A 24 -21.95 -13.91 -5.81
C ASP A 24 -21.36 -14.79 -4.71
N GLY A 25 -20.81 -14.15 -3.68
CA GLY A 25 -20.13 -14.79 -2.57
C GLY A 25 -18.62 -14.98 -2.78
N PRO A 26 -18.01 -15.91 -2.03
CA PRO A 26 -16.56 -16.10 -2.05
C PRO A 26 -16.09 -16.86 -3.28
N PHE A 27 -14.98 -16.42 -3.84
CA PHE A 27 -14.26 -17.08 -4.93
C PHE A 27 -12.83 -17.41 -4.51
N LYS A 28 -12.30 -18.50 -5.07
CA LYS A 28 -10.93 -18.95 -4.89
C LYS A 28 -10.24 -19.12 -6.23
N VAL A 29 -9.00 -18.69 -6.30
CA VAL A 29 -8.11 -18.92 -7.45
C VAL A 29 -7.00 -19.85 -6.99
N LEU A 30 -6.83 -20.94 -7.72
CA LEU A 30 -5.74 -21.88 -7.57
C LEU A 30 -4.88 -21.83 -8.83
N ASP A 31 -3.57 -22.01 -8.70
CA ASP A 31 -2.68 -22.31 -9.82
C ASP A 31 -1.83 -23.54 -9.47
N ALA A 32 -1.83 -24.54 -10.35
CA ALA A 32 -1.22 -25.85 -10.11
C ALA A 32 -1.60 -26.43 -8.73
N LYS A 33 -2.89 -26.33 -8.38
CA LYS A 33 -3.49 -26.73 -7.08
C LYS A 33 -3.03 -25.94 -5.85
N LYS A 34 -2.21 -24.89 -6.01
CA LYS A 34 -1.77 -24.00 -4.92
C LYS A 34 -2.67 -22.76 -4.84
N PRO A 35 -3.03 -22.28 -3.65
CA PRO A 35 -3.76 -21.02 -3.49
C PRO A 35 -3.01 -19.84 -4.10
N LEU A 36 -3.69 -19.09 -4.98
CA LEU A 36 -3.18 -17.85 -5.57
C LEU A 36 -3.93 -16.63 -5.05
N ALA A 37 -5.26 -16.72 -4.93
CA ALA A 37 -6.09 -15.64 -4.39
C ALA A 37 -7.41 -16.14 -3.80
N SER A 38 -8.00 -15.33 -2.92
CA SER A 38 -9.42 -15.41 -2.56
C SER A 38 -10.06 -14.04 -2.68
N MET A 39 -11.32 -14.03 -3.11
CA MET A 39 -12.04 -12.82 -3.50
C MET A 39 -13.49 -12.93 -3.01
N GLN A 40 -14.19 -11.81 -2.94
CA GLN A 40 -15.63 -11.80 -2.72
C GLN A 40 -16.30 -11.02 -3.83
N TYR A 41 -17.41 -11.56 -4.32
CA TYR A 41 -18.26 -10.93 -5.30
C TYR A 41 -19.65 -10.68 -4.71
N LYS A 42 -20.32 -9.64 -5.19
CA LYS A 42 -21.72 -9.36 -4.90
C LYS A 42 -22.37 -8.88 -6.18
N LYS A 43 -23.36 -9.61 -6.68
CA LYS A 43 -24.05 -9.29 -7.95
C LYS A 43 -23.09 -9.02 -9.13
N GLY A 44 -22.04 -9.84 -9.25
CA GLY A 44 -21.07 -9.78 -10.35
C GLY A 44 -19.92 -8.79 -10.12
N GLU A 45 -19.98 -7.94 -9.11
CA GLU A 45 -18.92 -6.97 -8.80
C GLU A 45 -18.03 -7.45 -7.65
N LEU A 46 -16.73 -7.17 -7.73
CA LEU A 46 -15.81 -7.36 -6.62
C LEU A 46 -16.25 -6.52 -5.41
N HIS A 47 -16.45 -7.18 -4.26
CA HIS A 47 -16.98 -6.55 -3.07
C HIS A 47 -16.57 -7.30 -1.82
N GLY A 48 -15.89 -6.64 -0.89
CA GLY A 48 -15.37 -7.22 0.33
C GLY A 48 -13.86 -7.50 0.25
N PRO A 49 -13.34 -8.32 1.18
CA PRO A 49 -11.91 -8.61 1.26
C PRO A 49 -11.42 -9.43 0.07
N MET A 50 -10.18 -9.16 -0.34
CA MET A 50 -9.40 -9.95 -1.28
C MET A 50 -8.05 -10.29 -0.65
N LEU A 51 -7.64 -11.55 -0.76
CA LEU A 51 -6.36 -12.05 -0.31
C LEU A 51 -5.58 -12.55 -1.52
N MET A 52 -4.30 -12.21 -1.61
CA MET A 52 -3.38 -12.71 -2.62
C MET A 52 -2.21 -13.42 -1.97
N MET A 53 -1.70 -14.45 -2.66
CA MET A 53 -0.64 -15.31 -2.17
C MET A 53 0.61 -15.20 -3.07
N HIS A 54 1.78 -15.29 -2.47
CA HIS A 54 3.04 -15.54 -3.17
C HIS A 54 3.12 -17.01 -3.61
N PRO A 55 3.98 -17.37 -4.58
CA PRO A 55 4.18 -18.76 -5.00
C PRO A 55 4.61 -19.71 -3.88
N ASN A 56 5.18 -19.18 -2.79
CA ASN A 56 5.58 -19.93 -1.61
C ASN A 56 4.44 -20.12 -0.59
N GLY A 57 3.22 -19.67 -0.90
CA GLY A 57 2.03 -19.81 -0.06
C GLY A 57 1.85 -18.74 1.03
N LYS A 58 2.81 -17.82 1.21
CA LYS A 58 2.66 -16.69 2.14
C LYS A 58 1.80 -15.59 1.52
N VAL A 59 1.17 -14.77 2.37
CA VAL A 59 0.38 -13.61 1.94
C VAL A 59 1.26 -12.62 1.18
N SER A 60 0.80 -12.18 0.00
CA SER A 60 1.39 -11.10 -0.78
C SER A 60 0.62 -9.80 -0.62
N ALA A 61 -0.72 -9.87 -0.55
CA ALA A 61 -1.56 -8.71 -0.36
C ALA A 61 -2.86 -9.04 0.38
N GLN A 62 -3.31 -8.10 1.22
CA GLN A 62 -4.64 -8.05 1.82
C GLN A 62 -5.29 -6.74 1.36
N LEU A 63 -6.37 -6.85 0.61
CA LEU A 63 -7.06 -5.74 -0.03
C LEU A 63 -8.53 -5.77 0.36
N HIS A 64 -9.21 -4.66 0.12
CA HIS A 64 -10.65 -4.56 0.27
C HIS A 64 -11.25 -3.83 -0.92
N PHE A 65 -12.36 -4.34 -1.42
CA PHE A 65 -13.07 -3.82 -2.58
C PHE A 65 -14.49 -3.40 -2.20
N GLN A 66 -15.00 -2.37 -2.87
CA GLN A 66 -16.39 -1.98 -2.79
C GLN A 66 -16.85 -1.58 -4.19
N LYS A 67 -17.84 -2.33 -4.72
CA LYS A 67 -18.43 -2.09 -6.05
C LYS A 67 -17.39 -2.06 -7.17
N GLY A 68 -16.47 -3.03 -7.15
CA GLY A 68 -15.41 -3.16 -8.16
C GLY A 68 -14.16 -2.33 -7.90
N PHE A 69 -14.18 -1.35 -6.98
CA PHE A 69 -13.04 -0.47 -6.70
C PHE A 69 -12.34 -0.84 -5.40
N LEU A 70 -11.00 -0.68 -5.33
CA LEU A 70 -10.30 -0.72 -4.05
C LEU A 70 -10.88 0.33 -3.10
N HIS A 71 -11.19 -0.09 -1.88
CA HIS A 71 -11.83 0.77 -0.89
C HIS A 71 -11.49 0.27 0.52
N GLY A 72 -11.03 1.16 1.38
CA GLY A 72 -10.56 0.82 2.72
C GLY A 72 -9.09 0.39 2.74
N PRO A 73 -8.67 -0.37 3.77
CA PRO A 73 -7.26 -0.68 4.01
C PRO A 73 -6.69 -1.65 2.98
N ALA A 74 -5.42 -1.46 2.66
CA ALA A 74 -4.61 -2.33 1.83
C ALA A 74 -3.24 -2.56 2.47
N LYS A 75 -2.80 -3.82 2.49
CA LYS A 75 -1.49 -4.23 3.03
C LYS A 75 -0.77 -5.10 2.02
N PHE A 76 0.52 -4.88 1.87
CA PHE A 76 1.39 -5.62 0.96
C PHE A 76 2.57 -6.20 1.73
N PHE A 77 2.92 -7.43 1.41
CA PHE A 77 3.88 -8.23 2.16
C PHE A 77 4.95 -8.80 1.23
N SER A 78 6.18 -8.90 1.72
CA SER A 78 7.27 -9.56 1.00
C SER A 78 7.02 -11.06 0.89
N SER A 79 7.79 -11.73 0.02
CA SER A 79 7.77 -13.21 -0.05
C SER A 79 8.18 -13.85 1.28
N GLN A 80 8.84 -13.14 2.20
CA GLN A 80 9.12 -13.64 3.53
C GLN A 80 8.02 -13.41 4.55
N GLY A 81 6.97 -12.67 4.20
CA GLY A 81 5.83 -12.35 5.06
C GLY A 81 6.00 -11.06 5.85
N ALA A 82 7.09 -10.31 5.64
CA ALA A 82 7.27 -9.01 6.28
C ALA A 82 6.35 -7.97 5.62
N LEU A 83 5.66 -7.16 6.42
CA LEU A 83 4.87 -6.04 5.92
C LEU A 83 5.82 -5.05 5.20
N GLN A 84 5.47 -4.67 3.98
CA GLN A 84 6.25 -3.75 3.14
C GLN A 84 5.54 -2.42 2.99
N ARG A 85 4.20 -2.45 2.87
CA ARG A 85 3.40 -1.26 2.67
C ARG A 85 2.01 -1.41 3.27
N GLU A 86 1.51 -0.32 3.83
CA GLU A 86 0.14 -0.17 4.31
C GLU A 86 -0.42 1.17 3.84
N CYS A 87 -1.62 1.15 3.27
CA CYS A 87 -2.31 2.34 2.80
C CYS A 87 -3.82 2.16 2.89
N ALA A 88 -4.56 3.22 2.60
CA ALA A 88 -6.01 3.15 2.41
C ALA A 88 -6.39 3.69 1.04
N TYR A 89 -7.48 3.16 0.51
CA TYR A 89 -8.06 3.54 -0.76
C TYR A 89 -9.49 4.04 -0.58
N GLN A 90 -9.91 4.96 -1.43
CA GLN A 90 -11.29 5.37 -1.58
C GLN A 90 -11.61 5.40 -3.08
N GLN A 91 -12.53 4.53 -3.51
CA GLN A 91 -12.95 4.42 -4.92
C GLN A 91 -11.77 4.25 -5.90
N GLY A 92 -10.81 3.39 -5.54
CA GLY A 92 -9.64 3.09 -6.35
C GLY A 92 -8.47 4.08 -6.21
N GLN A 93 -8.65 5.18 -5.50
CA GLN A 93 -7.62 6.20 -5.30
C GLN A 93 -7.01 6.09 -3.91
N LEU A 94 -5.69 6.31 -3.78
CA LEU A 94 -5.04 6.41 -2.46
C LEU A 94 -5.63 7.58 -1.66
N GLN A 95 -5.88 7.33 -0.38
CA GLN A 95 -6.48 8.30 0.52
C GLN A 95 -5.87 8.17 1.92
N GLY A 96 -5.50 9.29 2.52
CA GLY A 96 -4.92 9.35 3.86
C GLY A 96 -3.46 8.92 3.89
N VAL A 97 -3.04 8.33 5.01
CA VAL A 97 -1.63 8.01 5.27
C VAL A 97 -1.25 6.68 4.62
N CYS A 98 -0.14 6.68 3.88
CA CYS A 98 0.55 5.51 3.36
C CYS A 98 1.89 5.35 4.09
N LYS A 99 2.20 4.13 4.50
CA LYS A 99 3.44 3.78 5.19
C LYS A 99 4.17 2.69 4.42
N ASN A 100 5.46 2.91 4.16
CA ASN A 100 6.38 1.86 3.71
C ASN A 100 7.30 1.47 4.87
N TYR A 101 7.69 0.21 4.93
CA TYR A 101 8.41 -0.37 6.06
C TYR A 101 9.77 -0.92 5.63
N PHE A 102 10.76 -0.78 6.51
CA PHE A 102 12.02 -1.52 6.42
C PHE A 102 11.79 -3.01 6.73
N ASN A 103 12.77 -3.85 6.37
CA ASN A 103 12.73 -5.29 6.69
C ASN A 103 12.69 -5.59 8.19
N ASN A 104 13.12 -4.65 9.04
CA ASN A 104 13.04 -4.76 10.51
C ASN A 104 11.66 -4.33 11.08
N GLY A 105 10.70 -3.98 10.22
CA GLY A 105 9.35 -3.55 10.61
C GLY A 105 9.22 -2.08 11.02
N LYS A 106 10.30 -1.30 11.07
CA LYS A 106 10.22 0.15 11.29
C LYS A 106 9.72 0.86 10.04
N VAL A 107 9.07 2.01 10.21
CA VAL A 107 8.64 2.85 9.09
C VAL A 107 9.88 3.39 8.37
N ALA A 108 9.94 3.14 7.06
CA ALA A 108 10.95 3.68 6.16
C ALA A 108 10.48 4.97 5.50
N GLN A 109 9.18 5.08 5.22
CA GLN A 109 8.59 6.23 4.58
C GLN A 109 7.12 6.39 5.02
N LEU A 110 6.71 7.65 5.18
CA LEU A 110 5.34 8.05 5.47
C LEU A 110 4.94 9.11 4.44
N GLU A 111 3.80 8.89 3.79
CA GLU A 111 3.27 9.73 2.72
C GLU A 111 1.80 10.05 3.02
N HIS A 112 1.37 11.27 2.71
CA HIS A 112 -0.03 11.66 2.79
C HIS A 112 -0.63 11.78 1.40
N TYR A 113 -1.80 11.17 1.19
CA TYR A 113 -2.52 11.19 -0.08
C TYR A 113 -3.91 11.79 0.07
N GLN A 114 -4.32 12.55 -0.95
CA GLN A 114 -5.69 13.00 -1.15
C GLN A 114 -6.09 12.76 -2.61
N THR A 115 -7.17 12.03 -2.83
CA THR A 115 -7.69 11.72 -4.18
C THR A 115 -6.62 11.14 -5.13
N GLY A 116 -5.75 10.27 -4.59
CA GLY A 116 -4.69 9.61 -5.34
C GLY A 116 -3.41 10.42 -5.54
N LEU A 117 -3.36 11.69 -5.11
CA LEU A 117 -2.18 12.55 -5.23
C LEU A 117 -1.52 12.77 -3.87
N LEU A 118 -0.19 12.92 -3.85
CA LEU A 118 0.52 13.34 -2.64
C LEU A 118 0.01 14.72 -2.20
N HIS A 119 -0.36 14.84 -0.93
CA HIS A 119 -0.89 16.07 -0.35
C HIS A 119 -0.60 16.10 1.14
N GLY A 120 0.28 17.00 1.57
CA GLY A 120 0.80 17.12 2.92
C GLY A 120 2.27 16.72 3.02
N GLU A 121 2.69 16.37 4.24
CA GLU A 121 4.07 15.99 4.55
C GLU A 121 4.41 14.60 3.97
N GLN A 122 5.61 14.49 3.41
CA GLN A 122 6.29 13.24 3.15
C GLN A 122 7.53 13.16 4.03
N LEU A 123 7.68 12.05 4.75
CA LEU A 123 8.84 11.75 5.58
C LEU A 123 9.51 10.47 5.11
N ARG A 124 10.84 10.50 4.96
CA ARG A 124 11.68 9.30 4.88
C ARG A 124 12.51 9.20 6.14
N TYR A 125 12.76 7.98 6.57
CA TYR A 125 13.45 7.71 7.82
C TYR A 125 14.75 6.95 7.57
N HIS A 126 15.73 7.18 8.43
CA HIS A 126 16.90 6.31 8.59
C HIS A 126 16.49 4.99 9.26
N PRO A 127 17.25 3.90 9.11
CA PRO A 127 16.96 2.63 9.79
C PRO A 127 16.92 2.72 11.34
N ASN A 128 17.53 3.75 11.91
CA ASN A 128 17.47 4.02 13.35
C ASN A 128 16.12 4.64 13.80
N GLY A 129 15.30 5.12 12.86
CA GLY A 129 13.99 5.74 13.10
C GLY A 129 13.99 7.27 13.10
N GLN A 130 15.14 7.91 12.89
CA GLN A 130 15.22 9.36 12.75
C GLN A 130 14.82 9.79 11.32
N VAL A 131 14.28 10.99 11.17
CA VAL A 131 13.96 11.55 9.85
C VAL A 131 15.26 11.70 9.06
N ALA A 132 15.25 11.22 7.82
CA ALA A 132 16.31 11.38 6.84
C ALA A 132 15.97 12.48 5.83
N GLU A 133 14.68 12.59 5.48
CA GLU A 133 14.18 13.54 4.50
C GLU A 133 12.77 13.99 4.90
N ARG A 134 12.49 15.29 4.76
CA ARG A 134 11.16 15.87 4.85
C ARG A 134 10.89 16.69 3.59
N GLN A 135 9.71 16.52 3.03
CA GLN A 135 9.23 17.30 1.90
C GLN A 135 7.73 17.55 2.07
N HIS A 136 7.23 18.69 1.59
CA HIS A 136 5.80 18.97 1.56
C HIS A 136 5.29 18.95 0.11
N PHE A 137 4.07 18.43 -0.07
CA PHE A 137 3.41 18.31 -1.36
C PHE A 137 2.02 18.93 -1.33
N LYS A 138 1.63 19.55 -2.43
CA LYS A 138 0.28 20.00 -2.70
C LYS A 138 -0.16 19.53 -4.07
N ASN A 139 -1.16 18.65 -4.10
CA ASN A 139 -1.74 18.08 -5.32
C ASN A 139 -0.68 17.39 -6.21
N GLY A 140 0.23 16.63 -5.60
CA GLY A 140 1.28 15.89 -6.27
C GLY A 140 2.53 16.72 -6.62
N LEU A 141 2.52 18.03 -6.38
CA LEU A 141 3.65 18.92 -6.63
C LEU A 141 4.34 19.29 -5.33
N SER A 142 5.68 19.28 -5.31
CA SER A 142 6.45 19.82 -4.19
C SER A 142 6.21 21.31 -4.09
N ASP A 143 5.81 21.80 -2.92
CA ASP A 143 5.59 23.23 -2.66
C ASP A 143 6.65 23.86 -1.74
N GLU A 144 7.50 23.04 -1.13
CA GLU A 144 8.65 23.48 -0.32
C GLU A 144 9.95 22.82 -0.79
N GLU A 145 11.08 23.39 -0.37
CA GLU A 145 12.39 22.76 -0.56
C GLU A 145 12.51 21.50 0.30
N VAL A 146 13.16 20.47 -0.24
CA VAL A 146 13.43 19.24 0.49
C VAL A 146 14.43 19.49 1.62
N GLN A 147 14.09 19.05 2.83
CA GLN A 147 14.98 19.08 3.98
C GLN A 147 15.62 17.71 4.17
N GLN A 148 16.95 17.66 4.20
CA GLN A 148 17.70 16.43 4.46
C GLN A 148 18.33 16.45 5.84
N PHE A 149 18.42 15.30 6.48
CA PHE A 149 18.91 15.15 7.84
C PHE A 149 19.90 13.99 7.94
N ALA A 150 20.96 14.18 8.71
CA ALA A 150 21.89 13.14 9.06
C ALA A 150 21.23 12.07 9.96
N SER A 151 21.87 10.92 10.12
CA SER A 151 21.39 9.84 10.99
C SER A 151 21.38 10.21 12.48
N ASP A 152 22.04 11.30 12.88
CA ASP A 152 21.98 11.88 14.23
C ASP A 152 20.95 13.03 14.35
N GLY A 153 20.18 13.28 13.28
CA GLY A 153 19.05 14.21 13.25
C GLY A 153 19.43 15.65 12.92
N LYS A 154 20.71 15.93 12.61
CA LYS A 154 21.14 17.28 12.21
C LYS A 154 20.70 17.58 10.78
N LEU A 155 20.12 18.76 10.57
CA LEU A 155 19.79 19.27 9.23
C LEU A 155 21.05 19.42 8.38
N LEU A 156 21.00 18.94 7.14
CA LEU A 156 22.07 19.00 6.16
C LEU A 156 21.87 20.17 5.20
N GLY A 157 22.98 20.80 4.80
CA GLY A 157 22.99 21.75 3.68
C GLY A 157 23.07 21.05 2.33
N GLU A 158 23.02 21.82 1.26
CA GLU A 158 23.18 21.32 -0.13
C GLU A 158 24.51 20.58 -0.35
N ASP A 159 25.53 20.91 0.44
CA ASP A 159 26.84 20.24 0.42
C ASP A 159 26.86 18.91 1.21
N GLY A 160 25.73 18.49 1.75
CA GLY A 160 25.57 17.28 2.55
C GLY A 160 26.19 17.37 3.96
N LYS A 161 26.58 18.56 4.42
CA LYS A 161 27.18 18.76 5.76
C LYS A 161 26.16 19.31 6.76
N PRO A 162 26.30 19.00 8.06
CA PRO A 162 25.42 19.53 9.09
C PRO A 162 25.44 21.06 9.14
N ILE A 163 24.25 21.68 9.13
CA ILE A 163 24.07 23.11 9.33
C ILE A 163 24.15 23.43 10.82
N SER A 164 25.00 24.39 11.20
CA SER A 164 25.08 24.90 12.56
C SER A 164 23.83 25.73 12.92
N LYS A 165 23.30 25.55 14.14
CA LYS A 165 22.08 26.20 14.67
C LYS A 165 22.07 27.75 14.60
N ILE A 166 23.24 28.38 14.45
CA ILE A 166 23.38 29.85 14.41
C ILE A 166 22.89 30.43 13.07
N LYS A 167 22.99 29.70 11.96
CA LYS A 167 22.55 30.19 10.64
C LYS A 167 21.03 30.20 10.47
N THR A 168 20.30 29.37 11.21
CA THR A 168 18.85 29.20 11.07
C THR A 168 18.05 30.38 11.63
N TRP A 169 18.61 31.14 12.58
CA TRP A 169 17.98 32.35 13.16
C TRP A 169 18.10 33.60 12.28
N LEU A 170 19.01 33.60 11.29
CA LEU A 170 19.33 34.77 10.46
C LEU A 170 18.61 34.80 9.10
N LYS A 171 17.70 33.85 8.84
CA LYS A 171 16.88 33.78 7.62
C LYS A 171 15.42 34.21 7.84
N THR A 172 15.11 34.87 8.96
CA THR A 172 13.80 35.53 9.23
C THR A 172 13.90 37.00 8.87
#